data_AF-A0A8J5R696-F1
#
_entry.id   AF-A0A8J5R696-F1
#
_cell.length_a   1.000
_cell.length_b   1.000
_cell.length_c   1.000
_cell.angle_alpha   90.00
_cell.angle_beta   90.00
_cell.angle_gamma   90.00
#
_symmetry.space_group_name_H-M   'P 1'
#
loop_
_entity.id
_entity.type
_entity.pdbx_description
1 polymer ?
#
loop_
_entity_poly.entity_id
_entity_poly.type
_entity_poly.pdbx_seq_one_letter_code
_entity_poly.pdbx_strand_id
1 'polypeptide(L)'
;MESLAVGQFMADLQTSTQTIQLSNKNVNIEELAPDNTIDEVIHHEVKEIGTHILVCEVSYVSIVVGAAPQSFRKFFKFQVVKPLDVKTKFFNTECDEVYVEAQIQNLTAGPICLEKVSLESSHLFTVSSLNTNENGDSVYGKVNILDPNCCRQYLYYLKPQPSLMKDPKLIHNATNIDFKCHIVNTSERNMDLLLSLESNSSLAWCGISDITIGSLKSGAFIDVPLRLIPLESGLIVYYFGIETNGYFLEESLRL
;
A
#
# COMPACT_ATOMS: atom_id res chain seq x y z
N MET A 1 -27.58 -40.93 23.24
CA MET A 1 -27.71 -39.74 24.10
C MET A 1 -27.10 -38.61 23.28
N GLU A 2 -27.94 -37.96 22.48
CA GLU A 2 -27.53 -36.94 21.51
C GLU A 2 -27.23 -35.65 22.28
N SER A 3 -25.94 -35.33 22.44
CA SER A 3 -25.52 -34.08 23.06
C SER A 3 -25.50 -33.00 21.99
N LEU A 4 -26.58 -32.23 21.93
CA LEU A 4 -26.69 -31.04 21.10
C LEU A 4 -26.02 -29.87 21.83
N ALA A 5 -25.30 -29.04 21.09
CA ALA A 5 -24.67 -27.82 21.60
C ALA A 5 -25.05 -26.61 20.74
N VAL A 6 -25.37 -25.51 21.40
CA VAL A 6 -25.53 -24.18 20.77
C VAL A 6 -24.19 -23.47 20.92
N GLY A 7 -23.70 -22.79 19.87
CA GLY A 7 -22.38 -22.17 19.93
C GLY A 7 -22.21 -20.90 19.12
N GLN A 8 -21.17 -20.16 19.44
CA GLN A 8 -20.73 -18.96 18.76
C GLN A 8 -19.28 -19.16 18.31
N PHE A 9 -19.02 -18.89 17.05
CA PHE A 9 -17.68 -18.83 16.48
C PHE A 9 -17.26 -17.37 16.31
N MET A 10 -16.05 -17.05 16.75
CA MET A 10 -15.42 -15.74 16.59
C MET A 10 -14.01 -15.91 16.02
N ALA A 11 -13.69 -15.07 15.04
CA ALA A 11 -12.38 -15.05 14.41
C ALA A 11 -11.82 -13.64 14.42
N ASP A 12 -10.65 -13.46 15.05
CA ASP A 12 -9.94 -12.20 15.11
C ASP A 12 -8.54 -12.35 14.50
N LEU A 13 -8.13 -11.37 13.71
CA LEU A 13 -6.76 -11.24 13.22
C LEU A 13 -6.00 -10.25 14.11
N GLN A 14 -5.02 -10.76 14.85
CA GLN A 14 -4.11 -9.93 15.63
C GLN A 14 -2.87 -9.63 14.80
N THR A 15 -2.62 -8.34 14.62
CA THR A 15 -1.44 -7.78 13.96
C THR A 15 -0.50 -7.18 15.01
N SER A 16 0.60 -6.55 14.59
CA SER A 16 1.47 -5.85 15.56
C SER A 16 0.86 -4.56 16.08
N THR A 17 -0.06 -3.95 15.32
CA THR A 17 -0.63 -2.64 15.63
C THR A 17 -2.08 -2.71 16.14
N GLN A 18 -2.83 -3.73 15.74
CA GLN A 18 -4.28 -3.80 15.96
C GLN A 18 -4.83 -5.24 16.00
N THR A 19 -6.04 -5.37 16.53
CA THR A 19 -6.87 -6.58 16.41
C THR A 19 -8.06 -6.28 15.52
N ILE A 20 -8.22 -7.07 14.46
CA ILE A 20 -9.28 -6.91 13.46
C ILE A 20 -10.27 -8.07 13.62
N GLN A 21 -11.53 -7.78 13.90
CA GLN A 21 -12.57 -8.79 13.95
C GLN A 21 -12.93 -9.20 12.50
N LEU A 22 -12.76 -10.49 12.18
CA LEU A 22 -12.99 -11.01 10.83
C LEU A 22 -14.41 -11.59 10.65
N SER A 23 -15.01 -12.09 11.73
CA SER A 23 -16.36 -12.65 11.70
C SER A 23 -17.41 -11.52 11.71
N ASN A 24 -17.85 -11.07 10.53
CA ASN A 24 -18.93 -10.08 10.39
C ASN A 24 -20.32 -10.60 10.80
N LYS A 25 -20.47 -11.91 10.97
CA LYS A 25 -21.66 -12.56 11.49
C LYS A 25 -21.24 -13.36 12.71
N ASN A 26 -21.86 -13.12 13.85
CA ASN A 26 -21.90 -14.12 14.90
C ASN A 26 -22.63 -15.32 14.27
N VAL A 27 -21.88 -16.33 13.84
CA VAL A 27 -22.47 -17.59 13.41
C VAL A 27 -23.08 -18.19 14.65
N ASN A 28 -24.38 -17.98 14.79
CA ASN A 28 -25.15 -18.53 15.88
C ASN A 28 -25.47 -19.96 15.48
N ILE A 29 -24.72 -20.89 16.05
CA ILE A 29 -24.86 -22.31 15.80
C ILE A 29 -26.04 -22.76 16.65
N GLU A 30 -27.23 -22.86 16.06
CA GLU A 30 -28.46 -23.25 16.77
C GLU A 30 -28.37 -24.69 17.28
N GLU A 31 -27.74 -25.59 16.51
CA GLU A 31 -27.61 -26.99 16.88
C GLU A 31 -26.47 -27.66 16.11
N LEU A 32 -25.51 -28.27 16.83
CA LEU A 32 -24.47 -29.12 16.24
C LEU A 32 -24.52 -30.53 16.84
N ALA A 33 -24.83 -31.52 16.00
CA ALA A 33 -24.83 -32.92 16.39
C ALA A 33 -23.39 -33.49 16.51
N PRO A 34 -23.17 -34.59 17.25
CA PRO A 34 -21.89 -35.28 17.27
C PRO A 34 -21.41 -35.62 15.86
N ASP A 35 -20.09 -35.51 15.64
CA ASP A 35 -19.41 -35.77 14.37
C ASP A 35 -19.74 -34.84 13.19
N ASN A 36 -20.60 -33.83 13.39
CA ASN A 36 -20.81 -32.79 12.39
C ASN A 36 -19.75 -31.68 12.52
N THR A 37 -19.43 -31.05 11.38
CA THR A 37 -18.52 -29.90 11.29
C THR A 37 -19.23 -28.68 10.75
N ILE A 38 -18.69 -27.50 11.06
CA ILE A 38 -19.13 -26.23 10.49
C ILE A 38 -17.90 -25.61 9.84
N ASP A 39 -17.98 -25.41 8.53
CA ASP A 39 -16.91 -24.86 7.72
C ASP A 39 -17.31 -23.46 7.24
N GLU A 40 -16.54 -22.46 7.66
CA GLU A 40 -16.68 -21.09 7.15
C GLU A 40 -15.40 -20.62 6.47
N VAL A 41 -15.55 -19.91 5.36
CA VAL A 41 -14.44 -19.32 4.61
C VAL A 41 -14.40 -17.82 4.87
N ILE A 42 -13.39 -17.38 5.60
CA ILE A 42 -13.16 -15.97 5.90
C ILE A 42 -12.27 -15.37 4.82
N HIS A 43 -12.75 -14.32 4.17
CA HIS A 43 -11.98 -13.56 3.18
C HIS A 43 -11.54 -12.24 3.81
N HIS A 44 -10.23 -12.07 4.01
CA HIS A 44 -9.67 -10.82 4.50
C HIS A 44 -8.34 -10.53 3.80
N GLU A 45 -8.22 -9.31 3.28
CA GLU A 45 -6.98 -8.82 2.69
C GLU A 45 -6.04 -8.34 3.79
N VAL A 46 -4.86 -8.97 3.91
CA VAL A 46 -3.86 -8.55 4.88
C VAL A 46 -2.92 -7.51 4.27
N LYS A 47 -2.95 -6.30 4.83
CA LYS A 47 -2.15 -5.16 4.34
C LYS A 47 -0.86 -4.94 5.14
N GLU A 48 -0.87 -5.29 6.42
CA GLU A 48 0.27 -5.09 7.32
C GLU A 48 1.29 -6.22 7.16
N ILE A 49 2.57 -5.87 7.00
CA ILE A 49 3.68 -6.80 6.97
C ILE A 49 4.09 -7.14 8.39
N GLY A 50 4.43 -8.39 8.66
CA GLY A 50 4.96 -8.84 9.94
C GLY A 50 4.25 -10.08 10.47
N THR A 51 4.37 -10.26 11.77
CA THR A 51 3.80 -11.42 12.46
C THR A 51 2.33 -11.20 12.75
N HIS A 52 1.49 -12.09 12.25
CA HIS A 52 0.07 -12.10 12.52
C HIS A 52 -0.35 -13.37 13.26
N ILE A 53 -1.43 -13.26 14.02
CA ILE A 53 -2.03 -14.37 14.73
C ILE A 53 -3.53 -14.39 14.43
N LEU A 54 -3.99 -15.40 13.72
CA LEU A 54 -5.42 -15.69 13.62
C LEU A 54 -5.87 -16.39 14.91
N VAL A 55 -6.79 -15.75 15.60
CA VAL A 55 -7.38 -16.23 16.85
C VAL A 55 -8.79 -16.72 16.53
N CYS A 56 -9.00 -18.02 16.70
CA CYS A 56 -10.31 -18.64 16.53
C CYS A 56 -10.82 -19.06 17.90
N GLU A 57 -11.96 -18.50 18.32
CA GLU A 57 -12.63 -18.87 19.55
C GLU A 57 -13.99 -19.49 19.24
N VAL A 58 -14.26 -20.61 19.90
CA VAL A 58 -15.55 -21.27 19.87
C VAL A 58 -16.07 -21.27 21.29
N SER A 59 -17.26 -20.70 21.49
CA SER A 59 -18.02 -20.81 22.73
C SER A 59 -19.23 -21.68 22.48
N TYR A 60 -19.57 -22.60 23.38
CA TYR A 60 -20.75 -23.44 23.25
C TYR A 60 -21.37 -23.77 24.60
N VAL A 61 -22.67 -24.06 24.60
CA VAL A 61 -23.42 -24.52 25.77
C VAL A 61 -24.19 -25.77 25.38
N SER A 62 -24.14 -26.79 26.24
CA SER A 62 -24.97 -27.98 26.06
C SER A 62 -26.43 -27.62 26.31
N ILE A 63 -27.35 -28.22 25.55
CA ILE A 63 -28.80 -28.01 25.69
C ILE A 63 -29.36 -28.62 27.00
N VAL A 64 -28.53 -29.34 27.78
CA VAL A 64 -28.91 -29.90 29.08
C VAL A 64 -29.14 -28.78 30.11
N VAL A 65 -30.28 -28.84 30.82
CA VAL A 65 -30.67 -27.87 31.85
C VAL A 65 -29.60 -27.78 32.94
N GLY A 66 -29.03 -26.58 33.12
CA GLY A 66 -27.99 -26.30 34.12
C GLY A 66 -26.55 -26.47 33.65
N ALA A 67 -26.31 -26.74 32.36
CA ALA A 67 -24.96 -26.80 31.80
C ALA A 67 -24.29 -25.41 31.80
N ALA A 68 -23.02 -25.37 32.21
CA ALA A 68 -22.20 -24.17 32.13
C ALA A 68 -21.71 -23.95 30.69
N PRO A 69 -21.60 -22.68 30.23
CA PRO A 69 -20.97 -22.38 28.95
C PRO A 69 -19.50 -22.79 28.97
N GLN A 70 -19.03 -23.36 27.87
CA GLN A 70 -17.64 -23.76 27.65
C GLN A 70 -17.08 -22.98 26.46
N SER A 71 -15.78 -22.68 26.49
CA SER A 71 -15.11 -22.11 25.33
C SER A 71 -13.70 -22.65 25.17
N PHE A 72 -13.23 -22.64 23.94
CA PHE A 72 -11.83 -22.90 23.63
C PHE A 72 -11.36 -21.94 22.54
N ARG A 73 -10.06 -21.66 22.55
CA ARG A 73 -9.43 -20.74 21.62
C ARG A 73 -8.18 -21.38 21.03
N LYS A 74 -7.99 -21.21 19.73
CA LYS A 74 -6.81 -21.66 18.99
C LYS A 74 -6.14 -20.48 18.32
N PHE A 75 -4.81 -20.50 18.36
CA PHE A 75 -3.95 -19.44 17.83
C PHE A 75 -3.15 -19.99 16.66
N PHE A 76 -3.25 -19.33 15.50
CA PHE A 76 -2.51 -19.66 14.30
C PHE A 76 -1.59 -18.51 13.95
N LYS A 77 -0.30 -18.66 14.26
CA LYS A 77 0.72 -17.65 14.01
C LYS A 77 1.31 -17.82 12.61
N PHE A 78 1.37 -16.74 11.83
CA PHE A 78 1.97 -16.73 10.49
C PHE A 78 2.72 -15.42 10.21
N GLN A 79 3.62 -15.45 9.24
CA GLN A 79 4.35 -14.27 8.78
C GLN A 79 3.75 -13.78 7.47
N VAL A 80 3.42 -12.49 7.41
CA VAL A 80 3.06 -11.79 6.18
C VAL A 80 4.27 -11.00 5.73
N VAL A 81 4.72 -11.28 4.52
CA VAL A 81 5.86 -10.62 3.88
C VAL A 81 5.40 -9.93 2.61
N LYS A 82 6.14 -8.91 2.17
CA LYS A 82 5.88 -8.26 0.89
C LYS A 82 6.03 -9.28 -0.25
N PRO A 83 4.99 -9.56 -1.05
CA PRO A 83 5.07 -10.59 -2.09
C PRO A 83 5.88 -10.11 -3.31
N LEU A 84 5.78 -8.82 -3.64
CA LEU A 84 6.46 -8.19 -4.77
C LEU A 84 7.14 -6.90 -4.30
N ASP A 85 8.40 -6.68 -4.70
CA ASP A 85 9.03 -5.36 -4.59
C ASP A 85 8.88 -4.58 -5.89
N VAL A 86 8.56 -3.29 -5.80
CA VAL A 86 8.35 -2.43 -6.97
C VAL A 86 9.24 -1.21 -6.83
N LYS A 87 10.08 -0.97 -7.84
CA LYS A 87 10.97 0.20 -7.94
C LYS A 87 10.65 0.95 -9.21
N THR A 88 10.52 2.27 -9.14
CA THR A 88 10.21 3.11 -10.29
C THR A 88 11.34 4.08 -10.60
N LYS A 89 11.56 4.35 -11.88
CA LYS A 89 12.46 5.40 -12.38
C LYS A 89 11.73 6.21 -13.43
N PHE A 90 11.92 7.52 -13.39
CA PHE A 90 11.30 8.47 -14.30
C PHE A 90 12.37 9.07 -15.22
N PHE A 91 12.09 9.13 -16.51
CA PHE A 91 12.93 9.74 -17.53
C PHE A 91 12.14 10.82 -18.26
N ASN A 92 12.53 12.07 -18.06
CA ASN A 92 11.92 13.20 -18.76
C ASN A 92 12.64 13.44 -20.09
N THR A 93 11.89 13.74 -21.13
CA THR A 93 12.43 14.13 -22.44
C THR A 93 12.34 15.64 -22.64
N GLU A 94 12.97 16.13 -23.71
CA GLU A 94 12.98 17.55 -24.10
C GLU A 94 11.60 18.08 -24.55
N CYS A 95 10.58 17.24 -24.66
CA CYS A 95 9.24 17.58 -25.18
C CYS A 95 8.11 17.40 -24.15
N ASP A 96 8.41 17.52 -22.84
CA ASP A 96 7.46 17.32 -21.73
C ASP A 96 6.82 15.93 -21.68
N GLU A 97 7.47 14.95 -22.30
CA GLU A 97 7.06 13.55 -22.24
C GLU A 97 7.87 12.81 -21.17
N VAL A 98 7.20 11.91 -20.44
CA VAL A 98 7.78 11.20 -19.29
C VAL A 98 7.74 9.71 -19.55
N TYR A 99 8.88 9.03 -19.46
CA TYR A 99 8.96 7.57 -19.49
C TYR A 99 9.13 7.05 -18.06
N VAL A 100 8.45 5.96 -17.73
CA VAL A 100 8.50 5.32 -16.41
C VAL A 100 8.95 3.88 -16.56
N GLU A 101 10.10 3.53 -15.99
CA GLU A 101 10.53 2.15 -15.80
C GLU A 101 10.07 1.68 -14.43
N ALA A 102 9.20 0.67 -14.38
CA ALA A 102 8.81 -0.03 -13.17
C ALA A 102 9.46 -1.42 -13.13
N GLN A 103 10.38 -1.63 -12.19
CA GLN A 103 10.96 -2.92 -11.92
C GLN A 103 10.16 -3.65 -10.84
N ILE A 104 9.62 -4.83 -11.18
CA ILE A 104 8.91 -5.72 -10.27
C ILE A 104 9.82 -6.90 -9.94
N GLN A 105 10.00 -7.20 -8.66
CA GLN A 105 10.77 -8.35 -8.17
C GLN A 105 9.88 -9.29 -7.36
N ASN A 106 9.94 -10.59 -7.64
CA ASN A 106 9.24 -11.60 -6.83
C ASN A 106 10.02 -11.88 -5.54
N LEU A 107 9.42 -11.62 -4.39
CA LEU A 107 10.00 -11.91 -3.07
C LEU A 107 9.38 -13.13 -2.38
N THR A 108 8.44 -13.81 -3.04
CA THR A 108 7.84 -15.04 -2.50
C THR A 108 8.74 -16.25 -2.72
N ALA A 109 8.47 -17.33 -1.99
CA ALA A 109 9.21 -18.58 -2.09
C ALA A 109 8.91 -19.38 -3.36
N GLY A 110 7.87 -19.00 -4.13
CA GLY A 110 7.43 -19.71 -5.32
C GLY A 110 7.26 -18.78 -6.54
N PRO A 111 7.11 -19.35 -7.75
CA PRO A 111 6.83 -18.55 -8.93
C PRO A 111 5.46 -17.88 -8.85
N ILE A 112 5.35 -16.65 -9.34
CA ILE A 112 4.09 -15.89 -9.42
C ILE A 112 3.72 -15.68 -10.89
N CYS A 113 2.44 -15.84 -11.25
CA CYS A 113 1.94 -15.40 -12.54
C CYS A 113 1.46 -13.94 -12.47
N LEU A 114 2.03 -13.06 -13.28
CA LEU A 114 1.66 -11.66 -13.39
C LEU A 114 0.63 -11.48 -14.52
N GLU A 115 -0.66 -11.65 -14.19
CA GLU A 115 -1.76 -11.63 -15.18
C GLU A 115 -1.94 -10.27 -15.86
N LYS A 116 -1.84 -9.19 -15.09
CA LYS A 116 -1.94 -7.82 -15.61
C LYS A 116 -0.96 -6.91 -14.89
N VAL A 117 -0.15 -6.19 -15.66
CA VAL A 117 0.78 -5.18 -15.15
C VAL A 117 0.53 -3.87 -15.89
N SER A 118 -0.12 -2.93 -15.22
CA SER A 118 -0.47 -1.62 -15.77
C SER A 118 -0.04 -0.52 -14.83
N LEU A 119 0.38 0.61 -15.40
CA LEU A 119 0.61 1.85 -14.68
C LEU A 119 -0.65 2.70 -14.77
N GLU A 120 -1.13 3.18 -13.64
CA GLU A 120 -2.23 4.14 -13.56
C GLU A 120 -1.66 5.54 -13.27
N SER A 121 -2.15 6.56 -13.97
CA SER A 121 -1.76 7.96 -13.76
C SER A 121 -2.97 8.83 -13.44
N SER A 122 -2.71 10.07 -13.06
CA SER A 122 -3.73 11.13 -13.08
C SER A 122 -4.34 11.27 -14.48
N HIS A 123 -5.59 11.74 -14.52
CA HIS A 123 -6.35 12.04 -15.74
C HIS A 123 -5.69 13.12 -16.62
N LEU A 124 -4.73 13.86 -16.08
CA LEU A 124 -3.95 14.86 -16.82
C LEU A 124 -2.93 14.24 -17.79
N PHE A 125 -2.60 12.97 -17.61
CA PHE A 125 -1.67 12.23 -18.44
C PHE A 125 -2.38 11.06 -19.10
N THR A 126 -1.94 10.74 -20.31
CA THR A 126 -2.26 9.49 -20.99
C THR A 126 -1.09 8.53 -20.80
N VAL A 127 -1.38 7.32 -20.35
CA VAL A 127 -0.38 6.25 -20.17
C VAL A 127 -0.44 5.30 -21.35
N SER A 128 0.70 5.06 -21.98
CA SER A 128 0.89 4.01 -22.97
C SER A 128 1.87 2.98 -22.44
N SER A 129 1.48 1.71 -22.44
CA SER A 129 2.40 0.60 -22.12
C SER A 129 3.33 0.36 -23.30
N LEU A 130 4.62 0.23 -23.05
CA LEU A 130 5.64 -0.11 -24.05
C LEU A 130 6.13 -1.55 -23.89
N ASN A 131 5.28 -2.42 -23.33
CA ASN A 131 5.61 -3.79 -22.94
C ASN A 131 5.08 -4.84 -23.93
N THR A 132 4.83 -4.44 -25.17
CA THR A 132 4.33 -5.31 -26.25
C THR A 132 5.25 -5.27 -27.45
N ASN A 133 5.33 -6.39 -28.18
CA ASN A 133 6.04 -6.48 -29.46
C ASN A 133 5.21 -5.87 -30.61
N GLU A 134 5.75 -5.91 -31.84
CA GLU A 134 5.08 -5.40 -33.05
C GLU A 134 3.73 -6.08 -33.35
N ASN A 135 3.51 -7.29 -32.84
CA ASN A 135 2.26 -8.04 -32.99
C ASN A 135 1.24 -7.72 -31.88
N GLY A 136 1.60 -6.87 -30.91
CA GLY A 136 0.77 -6.54 -29.75
C GLY A 136 0.81 -7.58 -28.61
N ASP A 137 1.63 -8.63 -28.74
CA ASP A 137 1.83 -9.62 -27.67
C ASP A 137 2.78 -9.07 -26.61
N SER A 138 2.60 -9.50 -25.35
CA SER A 138 3.53 -9.14 -24.27
C SER A 138 4.96 -9.59 -24.59
N VAL A 139 5.94 -8.73 -24.30
CA VAL A 139 7.38 -9.05 -24.41
C VAL A 139 7.81 -10.18 -23.46
N TYR A 140 6.98 -10.50 -22.46
CA TYR A 140 7.20 -11.60 -21.52
C TYR A 140 6.48 -12.91 -21.90
N GLY A 141 5.94 -12.96 -23.12
CA GLY A 141 5.19 -14.10 -23.63
C GLY A 141 3.75 -14.16 -23.13
N LYS A 142 3.01 -15.18 -23.57
CA LYS A 142 1.59 -15.36 -23.23
C LYS A 142 1.35 -15.64 -21.75
N VAL A 143 2.34 -16.21 -21.07
CA VAL A 143 2.28 -16.58 -19.66
C VAL A 143 3.43 -15.88 -18.94
N ASN A 144 3.08 -14.84 -18.19
CA ASN A 144 4.04 -13.94 -17.54
C ASN A 144 4.40 -14.46 -16.13
N ILE A 145 5.11 -15.60 -16.06
CA ILE A 145 5.56 -16.20 -14.77
C ILE A 145 6.88 -15.61 -14.31
N LEU A 146 6.95 -15.09 -13.09
CA LEU A 146 8.13 -14.53 -12.47
C LEU A 146 8.63 -15.45 -11.35
N ASP A 147 9.81 -16.04 -11.53
CA ASP A 147 10.43 -16.93 -10.55
C ASP A 147 10.89 -16.19 -9.28
N PRO A 148 11.08 -16.90 -8.15
CA PRO A 148 11.58 -16.31 -6.90
C PRO A 148 12.86 -15.50 -7.09
N ASN A 149 12.91 -14.31 -6.50
CA ASN A 149 14.01 -13.33 -6.55
C ASN A 149 14.31 -12.73 -7.93
N CYS A 150 13.70 -13.21 -9.01
CA CYS A 150 13.84 -12.62 -10.34
C CYS A 150 13.08 -11.29 -10.42
N CYS A 151 13.55 -10.44 -11.33
CA CYS A 151 12.91 -9.16 -11.62
C CYS A 151 12.53 -9.01 -13.10
N ARG A 152 11.53 -8.16 -13.35
CA ARG A 152 11.09 -7.74 -14.68
C ARG A 152 10.92 -6.24 -14.72
N GLN A 153 11.17 -5.65 -15.88
CA GLN A 153 11.08 -4.21 -16.11
C GLN A 153 9.91 -3.91 -17.04
N TYR A 154 9.04 -3.01 -16.62
CA TYR A 154 7.93 -2.54 -17.41
C TYR A 154 8.17 -1.09 -17.76
N LEU A 155 8.12 -0.76 -19.05
CA LEU A 155 8.28 0.59 -19.53
C LEU A 155 6.91 1.17 -19.90
N TYR A 156 6.70 2.40 -19.46
CA TYR A 156 5.49 3.18 -19.74
C TYR A 156 5.89 4.54 -20.29
N TYR A 157 5.04 5.08 -21.15
CA TYR A 157 5.16 6.41 -21.71
C TYR A 157 3.95 7.23 -21.28
N LEU A 158 4.21 8.37 -20.64
CA LEU A 158 3.21 9.29 -20.15
C LEU A 158 3.27 10.55 -21.01
N LYS A 159 2.13 10.89 -21.59
CA LYS A 159 1.97 12.11 -22.36
C LYS A 159 0.95 13.03 -21.70
N PRO A 160 1.30 14.30 -21.44
CA PRO A 160 0.33 15.33 -21.10
C PRO A 160 -0.87 15.33 -22.04
N GLN A 161 -2.07 15.43 -21.50
CA GLN A 161 -3.23 15.64 -22.36
C GLN A 161 -3.15 17.00 -23.07
N PRO A 162 -3.62 17.13 -24.32
CA PRO A 162 -3.60 18.40 -25.06
C PRO A 162 -4.33 19.56 -24.38
N SER A 163 -5.20 19.28 -23.42
CA SER A 163 -5.82 20.28 -22.53
C SER A 163 -4.79 21.00 -21.66
N LEU A 164 -3.71 20.33 -21.24
CA LEU A 164 -2.62 20.89 -20.43
C LEU A 164 -1.79 21.91 -21.21
N MET A 165 -1.60 21.67 -22.51
CA MET A 165 -0.69 22.46 -23.35
C MET A 165 -1.30 23.77 -23.90
N LYS A 166 -2.61 23.98 -23.75
CA LYS A 166 -3.32 25.14 -24.33
C LYS A 166 -3.41 26.35 -23.41
N ASP A 167 -2.97 26.22 -22.17
CA ASP A 167 -3.02 27.29 -21.18
C ASP A 167 -1.60 27.51 -20.60
N PRO A 168 -0.95 28.66 -20.84
CA PRO A 168 0.37 28.99 -20.30
C PRO A 168 0.44 28.97 -18.77
N LYS A 169 -0.71 29.10 -18.11
CA LYS A 169 -0.85 28.84 -16.68
C LYS A 169 -0.79 27.38 -16.31
N LEU A 170 -0.58 26.43 -17.22
CA LEU A 170 -0.31 25.02 -16.96
C LEU A 170 1.15 24.60 -17.28
N ILE A 171 2.06 25.56 -17.53
CA ILE A 171 3.42 25.30 -18.06
C ILE A 171 4.58 25.83 -17.19
N HIS A 172 4.54 27.03 -16.59
CA HIS A 172 5.68 27.59 -15.82
C HIS A 172 6.06 26.77 -14.59
N ASN A 173 5.12 26.00 -14.13
CA ASN A 173 5.32 25.14 -13.05
C ASN A 173 6.02 23.87 -13.62
N ALA A 174 6.00 23.47 -14.90
CA ALA A 174 6.65 22.21 -15.37
C ALA A 174 8.19 22.03 -15.18
N THR A 175 8.92 22.95 -14.52
CA THR A 175 10.37 22.81 -14.20
C THR A 175 10.64 22.16 -12.84
N ASN A 176 11.25 20.97 -12.82
CA ASN A 176 11.72 20.31 -11.58
C ASN A 176 12.51 21.28 -10.66
N ILE A 177 11.95 21.65 -9.51
CA ILE A 177 12.58 22.41 -8.43
C ILE A 177 13.08 21.42 -7.37
N ASP A 178 14.39 21.46 -7.14
CA ASP A 178 15.07 20.73 -6.07
C ASP A 178 15.19 21.62 -4.82
N PHE A 179 14.81 21.09 -3.67
CA PHE A 179 15.04 21.73 -2.38
C PHE A 179 15.28 20.70 -1.27
N LYS A 180 15.77 21.16 -0.13
CA LYS A 180 16.21 20.31 0.97
C LYS A 180 15.42 20.69 2.22
N CYS A 181 14.60 19.76 2.71
CA CYS A 181 13.84 19.95 3.94
C CYS A 181 14.69 19.53 5.14
N HIS A 182 14.94 20.45 6.06
CA HIS A 182 15.70 20.21 7.28
C HIS A 182 14.76 19.96 8.45
N ILE A 183 14.64 18.70 8.88
CA ILE A 183 13.70 18.28 9.91
C ILE A 183 14.47 18.06 11.20
N VAL A 184 14.10 18.78 12.25
CA VAL A 184 14.68 18.62 13.60
C VAL A 184 13.63 18.01 14.53
N ASN A 185 13.95 16.88 15.16
CA ASN A 185 13.10 16.34 16.22
C ASN A 185 13.32 17.14 17.50
N THR A 186 12.42 18.07 17.78
CA THR A 186 12.44 18.89 18.99
C THR A 186 11.69 18.25 20.17
N SER A 187 11.10 17.07 19.98
CA SER A 187 10.42 16.34 21.05
C SER A 187 11.41 15.60 21.95
N GLU A 188 10.99 15.25 23.16
CA GLU A 188 11.77 14.46 24.12
C GLU A 188 11.78 12.94 23.80
N ARG A 189 11.14 12.52 22.71
CA ARG A 189 11.00 11.11 22.30
C ARG A 189 11.61 10.87 20.92
N ASN A 190 11.92 9.61 20.61
CA ASN A 190 12.29 9.25 19.24
C ASN A 190 11.04 9.30 18.35
N MET A 191 11.21 9.79 17.11
CA MET A 191 10.14 9.91 16.13
C MET A 191 10.47 9.10 14.89
N ASP A 192 9.58 8.19 14.50
CA ASP A 192 9.67 7.52 13.21
C ASP A 192 9.02 8.41 12.16
N LEU A 193 9.78 8.75 11.13
CA LEU A 193 9.36 9.69 10.09
C LEU A 193 8.93 8.94 8.84
N LEU A 194 7.73 9.24 8.35
CA LEU A 194 7.21 8.80 7.06
C LEU A 194 7.17 10.00 6.12
N LEU A 195 7.86 9.90 4.98
CA LEU A 195 7.72 10.91 3.93
C LEU A 195 6.51 10.56 3.08
N SER A 196 5.51 11.43 3.02
CA SER A 196 4.43 11.32 2.05
C SER A 196 4.40 12.56 1.17
N LEU A 197 4.39 12.37 -0.14
CA LEU A 197 4.45 13.43 -1.14
C LEU A 197 3.22 13.35 -2.03
N GLU A 198 2.31 14.30 -1.87
CA GLU A 198 1.07 14.34 -2.63
C GLU A 198 1.14 15.37 -3.76
N SER A 199 1.06 14.87 -4.99
CA SER A 199 0.99 15.69 -6.19
C SER A 199 -0.43 16.20 -6.41
N ASN A 200 -0.58 17.41 -6.92
CA ASN A 200 -1.84 18.01 -7.30
C ASN A 200 -1.79 18.59 -8.73
N SER A 201 -2.87 19.23 -9.17
CA SER A 201 -3.00 19.77 -10.53
C SER A 201 -2.02 20.89 -10.86
N SER A 202 -1.44 21.55 -9.86
CA SER A 202 -0.48 22.63 -10.03
C SER A 202 0.93 22.26 -9.59
N LEU A 203 1.16 21.00 -9.17
CA LEU A 203 2.44 20.50 -8.67
C LEU A 203 2.53 18.96 -8.64
N ALA A 204 3.49 18.38 -9.36
CA ALA A 204 3.89 16.99 -9.25
C ALA A 204 5.16 16.81 -8.42
N TRP A 205 5.18 15.94 -7.42
CA TRP A 205 6.43 15.56 -6.75
C TRP A 205 7.21 14.55 -7.58
N CYS A 206 8.53 14.71 -7.58
CA CYS A 206 9.47 13.81 -8.23
C CYS A 206 10.30 13.09 -7.17
N GLY A 207 9.72 12.05 -6.59
CA GLY A 207 10.36 11.28 -5.53
C GLY A 207 9.55 10.03 -5.18
N ILE A 208 10.09 9.24 -4.26
CA ILE A 208 9.41 8.07 -3.71
C ILE A 208 8.60 8.56 -2.51
N SER A 209 7.27 8.51 -2.61
CA SER A 209 6.35 8.74 -1.49
C SER A 209 6.24 7.49 -0.60
N ASP A 210 5.74 7.68 0.60
CA ASP A 210 5.46 6.67 1.64
C ASP A 210 6.68 5.82 2.03
N ILE A 211 7.85 6.46 2.03
CA ILE A 211 9.10 5.86 2.50
C ILE A 211 9.38 6.25 3.95
N THR A 212 9.66 5.26 4.79
CA THR A 212 10.15 5.52 6.14
C THR A 212 11.55 6.10 6.06
N ILE A 213 11.70 7.38 6.41
CA ILE A 213 12.98 8.09 6.39
C ILE A 213 13.87 7.62 7.55
N GLY A 214 13.26 7.03 8.58
CA GLY A 214 13.93 6.38 9.72
C GLY A 214 13.47 6.95 11.06
N SER A 215 14.03 6.40 12.14
CA SER A 215 13.79 6.87 13.51
C SER A 215 14.76 8.00 13.88
N LEU A 216 14.24 9.20 14.10
CA LEU A 216 15.00 10.37 14.49
C LEU A 216 14.94 10.54 16.02
N LYS A 217 16.11 10.52 16.67
CA LYS A 217 16.20 10.68 18.14
C LYS A 217 15.86 12.10 18.59
N SER A 218 15.47 12.25 19.86
CA SER A 218 15.26 13.56 20.49
C SER A 218 16.47 14.48 20.29
N GLY A 219 16.23 15.72 19.82
CA GLY A 219 17.23 16.74 19.54
C GLY A 219 18.05 16.54 18.25
N ALA A 220 17.88 15.41 17.55
CA ALA A 220 18.58 15.15 16.29
C ALA A 220 17.84 15.76 15.09
N PHE A 221 18.55 15.90 13.97
CA PHE A 221 17.98 16.37 12.71
C PHE A 221 18.28 15.43 11.55
N ILE A 222 17.44 15.51 10.52
CA ILE A 222 17.66 14.86 9.23
C ILE A 222 17.37 15.85 8.11
N ASP A 223 18.12 15.68 7.03
CA ASP A 223 17.99 16.47 5.82
C ASP A 223 17.39 15.60 4.72
N VAL A 224 16.22 15.97 4.21
CA VAL A 224 15.50 15.22 3.18
C VAL A 224 15.56 16.00 1.86
N PRO A 225 16.26 15.50 0.84
CA PRO A 225 16.23 16.10 -0.49
C PRO A 225 14.88 15.81 -1.15
N LEU A 226 14.21 16.85 -1.64
CA LEU A 226 12.92 16.78 -2.31
C LEU A 226 13.00 17.45 -3.69
N ARG A 227 12.24 16.91 -4.64
CA ARG A 227 12.10 17.46 -5.98
C ARG A 227 10.62 17.55 -6.33
N LEU A 228 10.19 18.66 -6.92
CA LEU A 228 8.84 18.82 -7.44
C LEU A 228 8.88 19.44 -8.82
N ILE A 229 8.02 19.03 -9.72
CA ILE A 229 7.68 19.70 -10.95
C ILE A 229 6.41 20.47 -10.66
N PRO A 230 6.45 21.78 -10.53
CA PRO A 230 5.21 22.52 -10.54
C PRO A 230 4.36 22.12 -11.86
N LEU A 231 3.04 22.29 -11.96
CA LEU A 231 2.24 22.16 -13.22
C LEU A 231 1.32 23.34 -13.66
N GLU A 232 1.19 24.45 -12.93
CA GLU A 232 0.66 25.79 -13.35
C GLU A 232 1.57 27.01 -13.76
N SER A 233 1.22 28.31 -13.63
CA SER A 233 2.17 29.46 -13.71
C SER A 233 1.81 30.62 -12.80
N GLY A 234 2.79 31.16 -12.05
CA GLY A 234 2.63 32.34 -11.20
C GLY A 234 3.33 32.21 -9.84
N LEU A 235 3.17 33.21 -8.97
CA LEU A 235 3.67 33.19 -7.59
C LEU A 235 2.69 32.38 -6.72
N ILE A 236 3.06 31.15 -6.40
CA ILE A 236 2.16 30.16 -5.79
C ILE A 236 2.82 29.63 -4.51
N VAL A 237 2.03 29.54 -3.44
CA VAL A 237 2.46 28.95 -2.18
C VAL A 237 2.12 27.46 -2.21
N TYR A 238 3.14 26.61 -2.17
CA TYR A 238 2.97 25.17 -2.20
C TYR A 238 3.07 24.61 -0.78
N TYR A 239 2.18 23.68 -0.45
CA TYR A 239 2.17 23.00 0.83
C TYR A 239 2.71 21.59 0.64
N PHE A 240 3.62 21.18 1.51
CA PHE A 240 4.05 19.80 1.62
C PHE A 240 3.83 19.31 3.04
N GLY A 241 3.42 18.05 3.17
CA GLY A 241 3.15 17.41 4.44
C GLY A 241 4.28 16.46 4.82
N ILE A 242 4.73 16.53 6.07
CA ILE A 242 5.54 15.46 6.67
C ILE A 242 4.71 14.88 7.82
N GLU A 243 4.44 13.58 7.76
CA GLU A 243 3.61 12.91 8.76
C GLU A 243 4.50 12.14 9.74
N THR A 244 4.34 12.45 11.03
CA THR A 244 5.10 11.80 12.11
C THR A 244 4.10 11.16 13.07
N ASN A 245 4.00 9.83 13.09
CA ASN A 245 3.13 9.04 13.99
C ASN A 245 1.89 9.80 14.54
N GLY A 246 1.05 10.30 13.63
CA GLY A 246 -0.23 10.97 13.95
C GLY A 246 -0.22 12.49 14.07
N TYR A 247 0.88 13.18 13.75
CA TYR A 247 0.92 14.64 13.61
C TYR A 247 1.33 15.01 12.18
N PHE A 248 0.52 15.85 11.54
CA PHE A 248 0.79 16.42 10.22
C PHE A 248 1.48 17.77 10.39
N LEU A 249 2.71 17.88 9.94
CA LEU A 249 3.40 19.17 9.84
C LEU A 249 3.18 19.70 8.43
N GLU A 250 2.42 20.80 8.34
CA GLU A 250 2.16 21.52 7.10
C GLU A 250 3.13 22.70 7.02
N GLU A 251 4.12 22.63 6.13
CA GLU A 251 5.00 23.75 5.84
C GLU A 251 4.67 24.35 4.47
N SER A 252 4.66 25.69 4.41
CA SER A 252 4.40 26.43 3.18
C SER A 252 5.71 26.88 2.55
N LEU A 253 6.01 26.38 1.34
CA LEU A 253 7.10 26.90 0.51
C LEU A 253 6.55 28.05 -0.35
N ARG A 254 7.13 29.25 -0.23
CA ARG A 254 6.82 30.39 -1.11
C ARG A 254 7.92 30.54 -2.14
N LEU A 255 7.58 30.38 -3.41
CA LEU A 255 8.46 30.58 -4.56
C LEU A 255 8.08 31.84 -5.32
#